data_AF-A0A8S3FF59-F1
#
_entry.id   AF-A0A8S3FF59-F1
#
_cell.length_a   1.000
_cell.length_b   1.000
_cell.length_c   1.000
_cell.angle_alpha   90.00
_cell.angle_beta   90.00
_cell.angle_gamma   90.00
#
_symmetry.space_group_name_H-M   'P 1'
#
loop_
_entity.id
_entity.type
_entity.pdbx_description
1 polymer ?
#
loop_
_entity_poly.entity_id
_entity_poly.type
_entity_poly.pdbx_seq_one_letter_code
_entity_poly.pdbx_strand_id
1 'polypeptide(L)'
;RIYVIESFEESLFYNLKEDENIYIISSELVLTCAEKKIDIPVPRRNRPLYSQHLSSAIICFVGGTRREIHTKFSDIVHYLGGSVRKDYGDQVTHVVSFANLGEKYLTAFNMERSEILTEDWLLECWKERDNRILDVLDNDFIRIYRAKPLHNLNLFFFGASDETEQRHLHTLTLDN
;
A
#
# COMPACT_ATOMS: atom_id res chain seq x y z
N ARG A 1 -13.61 -25.06 -0.72
CA ARG A 1 -12.36 -25.83 -0.91
C ARG A 1 -11.19 -24.87 -0.68
N ILE A 2 -10.06 -25.30 -0.12
CA ILE A 2 -8.88 -24.44 0.07
C ILE A 2 -7.84 -24.83 -0.98
N TYR A 3 -7.37 -23.85 -1.74
CA TYR A 3 -6.27 -23.99 -2.70
C TYR A 3 -5.03 -23.32 -2.13
N VAL A 4 -3.93 -24.05 -2.16
CA VAL A 4 -2.60 -23.55 -1.82
C VAL A 4 -1.85 -23.41 -3.13
N ILE A 5 -1.43 -22.20 -3.49
CA ILE A 5 -0.74 -21.92 -4.76
C ILE A 5 0.55 -21.13 -4.52
N GLU A 6 1.48 -21.18 -5.45
CA GLU A 6 2.79 -20.53 -5.28
C GLU A 6 2.75 -19.03 -5.61
N SER A 7 2.06 -18.65 -6.69
CA SER A 7 2.08 -17.28 -7.20
C SER A 7 0.68 -16.69 -7.33
N PHE A 8 0.53 -15.42 -6.97
CA PHE A 8 -0.68 -14.62 -7.19
C PHE A 8 -0.56 -13.72 -8.44
N GLU A 9 0.43 -13.97 -9.29
CA GLU A 9 0.70 -13.18 -10.50
C GLU A 9 0.47 -13.99 -11.79
N GLU A 10 0.11 -15.27 -11.66
CA GLU A 10 -0.06 -16.19 -12.78
C GLU A 10 -1.53 -16.42 -13.15
N SER A 11 -1.77 -16.88 -14.39
CA SER A 11 -3.11 -17.16 -14.92
C SER A 11 -3.92 -18.10 -14.03
N LEU A 12 -3.28 -19.08 -13.38
CA LEU A 12 -3.94 -20.00 -12.45
C LEU A 12 -4.62 -19.24 -11.31
N PHE A 13 -3.94 -18.25 -10.71
CA PHE A 13 -4.51 -17.44 -9.64
C PHE A 13 -5.73 -16.67 -10.11
N TYR A 14 -5.64 -16.00 -11.25
CA TYR A 14 -6.75 -15.21 -11.78
C TYR A 14 -7.96 -16.09 -12.11
N ASN A 15 -7.75 -17.26 -12.71
CA ASN A 15 -8.82 -18.23 -12.99
C ASN A 15 -9.48 -18.74 -11.71
N LEU A 16 -8.68 -19.03 -10.66
CA LEU A 16 -9.22 -19.46 -9.37
C LEU A 16 -9.99 -18.33 -8.67
N LYS A 17 -9.52 -17.09 -8.76
CA LYS A 17 -10.15 -15.91 -8.13
C LYS A 17 -11.57 -15.64 -8.65
N GLU A 18 -11.94 -16.17 -9.82
CA GLU A 18 -13.31 -16.07 -10.37
C GLU A 18 -14.34 -16.93 -9.61
N ASP A 19 -13.92 -17.98 -8.90
CA ASP A 19 -14.83 -18.82 -8.10
C ASP A 19 -14.98 -18.28 -6.67
N GLU A 20 -16.17 -17.75 -6.35
CA GLU A 20 -16.46 -17.18 -5.02
C GLU A 20 -16.58 -18.24 -3.90
N ASN A 21 -16.62 -19.54 -4.25
CA ASN A 21 -16.82 -20.64 -3.29
C ASN A 21 -15.51 -21.29 -2.82
N ILE A 22 -14.36 -20.76 -3.24
CA ILE A 22 -13.05 -21.26 -2.86
C ILE A 22 -12.31 -20.29 -1.94
N TYR A 23 -11.34 -20.82 -1.24
CA TYR A 23 -10.37 -20.08 -0.45
C TYR A 23 -9.01 -20.27 -1.09
N ILE A 24 -8.22 -19.20 -1.19
CA ILE A 24 -6.90 -19.23 -1.81
C ILE A 24 -5.90 -18.72 -0.78
N ILE A 25 -4.87 -19.50 -0.51
CA ILE A 25 -3.71 -19.07 0.27
C ILE A 25 -2.43 -19.39 -0.50
N SER A 26 -1.33 -18.71 -0.21
CA SER A 26 -0.04 -19.08 -0.81
C SER A 26 0.61 -20.26 -0.09
N SER A 27 1.47 -20.99 -0.78
CA SER A 27 2.42 -21.92 -0.15
C SER A 27 3.36 -21.18 0.82
N GLU A 28 3.75 -19.95 0.49
CA GLU A 28 4.64 -19.11 1.30
C GLU A 28 4.06 -18.81 2.69
N LEU A 29 2.75 -18.53 2.79
CA LEU A 29 2.05 -18.37 4.05
C LEU A 29 2.13 -19.65 4.89
N VAL A 30 1.88 -20.81 4.27
CA VAL A 30 1.89 -22.11 4.95
C VAL A 30 3.28 -22.41 5.52
N LEU A 31 4.34 -22.16 4.72
CA LEU A 31 5.73 -22.32 5.13
C LEU A 31 6.09 -21.38 6.29
N THR A 32 5.76 -20.09 6.16
CA THR A 32 5.99 -19.10 7.21
C THR A 32 5.29 -19.47 8.52
N CYS A 33 4.03 -19.90 8.46
CA CYS A 33 3.28 -20.33 9.64
C CYS A 33 3.91 -21.56 10.31
N ALA A 34 4.32 -22.56 9.51
CA ALA A 34 4.97 -23.76 10.01
C ALA A 34 6.33 -23.45 10.67
N GLU A 35 7.15 -22.60 10.07
CA GLU A 35 8.44 -22.18 10.60
C GLU A 35 8.31 -21.37 11.90
N LYS A 36 7.39 -20.41 11.92
CA LYS A 36 7.11 -19.58 13.11
C LYS A 36 6.28 -20.30 14.18
N LYS A 37 5.81 -21.53 13.90
CA LYS A 37 4.93 -22.33 14.77
C LYS A 37 3.67 -21.57 15.18
N ILE A 38 3.05 -20.89 14.22
CA ILE A 38 1.79 -20.16 14.39
C ILE A 38 0.70 -20.80 13.54
N ASP A 39 -0.55 -20.62 13.94
CA ASP A 39 -1.69 -21.10 13.16
C ASP A 39 -1.83 -20.32 11.85
N ILE A 40 -2.27 -21.01 10.81
CA ILE A 40 -2.65 -20.37 9.54
C ILE A 40 -3.90 -19.52 9.80
N PRO A 41 -3.89 -18.23 9.45
CA PRO A 41 -5.08 -17.39 9.58
C PRO A 41 -6.28 -17.98 8.85
N VAL A 42 -7.46 -17.86 9.45
CA VAL A 42 -8.71 -18.38 8.87
C VAL A 42 -8.91 -17.76 7.47
N PRO A 43 -8.87 -18.58 6.40
CA PRO A 43 -9.03 -18.06 5.04
C PRO A 43 -10.41 -17.44 4.84
N ARG A 44 -10.47 -16.34 4.10
CA ARG A 44 -11.71 -15.60 3.82
C ARG A 44 -12.05 -15.72 2.34
N ARG A 45 -13.35 -15.85 2.02
CA ARG A 45 -13.82 -15.83 0.63
C ARG A 45 -13.52 -14.47 0.00
N ASN A 46 -13.19 -14.47 -1.29
CA ASN A 46 -12.85 -13.26 -2.05
C ASN A 46 -11.71 -12.42 -1.42
N ARG A 47 -10.90 -13.05 -0.56
CA ARG A 47 -9.75 -12.48 0.15
C ARG A 47 -8.61 -13.50 0.15
N PRO A 48 -8.00 -13.76 -1.01
CA PRO A 48 -6.79 -14.56 -1.08
C PRO A 48 -5.72 -14.01 -0.15
N LEU A 49 -4.95 -14.89 0.51
CA LEU A 49 -3.92 -14.49 1.46
C LEU A 49 -2.57 -15.07 1.07
N TYR A 50 -1.64 -14.19 0.72
CA TYR A 50 -0.28 -14.56 0.31
C TYR A 50 0.71 -14.53 1.49
N SER A 51 0.64 -13.53 2.34
CA SER A 51 1.51 -13.44 3.52
C SER A 51 0.87 -12.55 4.58
N GLN A 52 1.58 -12.31 5.68
CA GLN A 52 1.07 -11.50 6.80
C GLN A 52 1.87 -10.22 7.04
N HIS A 53 2.66 -9.78 6.04
CA HIS A 53 3.50 -8.57 6.12
C HIS A 53 2.74 -7.31 6.52
N LEU A 54 1.46 -7.20 6.14
CA LEU A 54 0.60 -6.06 6.46
C LEU A 54 -0.51 -6.43 7.47
N SER A 55 -0.38 -7.53 8.22
CA SER A 55 -1.47 -8.06 9.06
C SER A 55 -1.98 -7.12 10.15
N SER A 56 -1.16 -6.17 10.62
CA SER A 56 -1.53 -5.10 11.56
C SER A 56 -1.80 -3.75 10.90
N ALA A 57 -1.69 -3.66 9.56
CA ALA A 57 -1.89 -2.43 8.82
C ALA A 57 -3.36 -2.21 8.43
N ILE A 58 -3.87 -1.02 8.75
CA ILE A 58 -5.18 -0.52 8.33
C ILE A 58 -4.92 0.71 7.47
N ILE A 59 -5.16 0.57 6.17
CA ILE A 59 -4.73 1.52 5.15
C ILE A 59 -5.92 2.33 4.64
N CYS A 60 -5.73 3.64 4.51
CA CYS A 60 -6.63 4.52 3.77
C CYS A 60 -5.92 5.07 2.55
N PHE A 61 -6.59 5.06 1.40
CA PHE A 61 -6.07 5.65 0.17
C PHE A 61 -6.53 7.11 0.04
N VAL A 62 -5.60 8.01 -0.25
CA VAL A 62 -5.88 9.42 -0.53
C VAL A 62 -5.25 9.83 -1.85
N GLY A 63 -5.84 10.84 -2.51
CA GLY A 63 -5.46 11.19 -3.87
C GLY A 63 -5.83 10.10 -4.90
N GLY A 64 -5.64 10.43 -6.17
CA GLY A 64 -5.98 9.55 -7.30
C GLY A 64 -7.49 9.47 -7.58
N THR A 65 -7.87 9.71 -8.84
CA THR A 65 -9.29 9.66 -9.28
C THR A 65 -9.67 8.34 -9.94
N ARG A 66 -8.69 7.44 -10.17
CA ARG A 66 -8.90 6.21 -10.94
C ARG A 66 -9.22 5.04 -10.01
N ARG A 67 -10.46 4.56 -10.10
CA ARG A 67 -10.95 3.38 -9.35
C ARG A 67 -10.07 2.14 -9.52
N GLU A 68 -9.54 1.93 -10.72
CA GLU A 68 -8.68 0.79 -11.05
C GLU A 68 -7.40 0.74 -10.20
N ILE A 69 -6.79 1.90 -9.95
CA ILE A 69 -5.59 2.02 -9.10
C ILE A 69 -5.94 1.59 -7.68
N HIS A 70 -7.02 2.12 -7.12
CA HIS A 70 -7.46 1.76 -5.76
C HIS A 70 -7.79 0.28 -5.64
N THR A 71 -8.40 -0.34 -6.67
CA THR A 71 -8.66 -1.79 -6.68
C THR A 71 -7.35 -2.59 -6.66
N LYS A 72 -6.38 -2.25 -7.52
CA LYS A 72 -5.08 -2.92 -7.57
C LYS A 72 -4.35 -2.87 -6.23
N PHE A 73 -4.25 -1.68 -5.63
CA PHE A 73 -3.55 -1.53 -4.35
C PHE A 73 -4.34 -2.13 -3.19
N SER A 74 -5.67 -2.12 -3.23
CA SER A 74 -6.49 -2.84 -2.25
C SER A 74 -6.23 -4.34 -2.30
N ASP A 75 -6.11 -4.91 -3.51
CA ASP A 75 -5.76 -6.32 -3.67
C ASP A 75 -4.40 -6.64 -3.06
N ILE A 76 -3.36 -5.84 -3.34
CA ILE A 76 -2.04 -5.99 -2.71
C ILE A 76 -2.14 -5.98 -1.17
N VAL A 77 -2.84 -4.98 -0.62
CA VAL A 77 -3.03 -4.88 0.84
C VAL A 77 -3.68 -6.13 1.41
N HIS A 78 -4.74 -6.64 0.77
CA HIS A 78 -5.42 -7.84 1.23
C HIS A 78 -4.57 -9.10 1.08
N TYR A 79 -3.82 -9.24 -0.01
CA TYR A 79 -2.92 -10.38 -0.21
C TYR A 79 -1.83 -10.43 0.85
N LEU A 80 -1.36 -9.28 1.33
CA LEU A 80 -0.38 -9.20 2.41
C LEU A 80 -1.00 -9.21 3.82
N GLY A 81 -2.32 -9.44 3.92
CA GLY A 81 -3.04 -9.62 5.18
C GLY A 81 -3.56 -8.34 5.84
N GLY A 82 -3.37 -7.18 5.20
CA GLY A 82 -3.86 -5.90 5.71
C GLY A 82 -5.33 -5.63 5.41
N SER A 83 -5.81 -4.49 5.89
CA SER A 83 -7.19 -4.03 5.71
C SER A 83 -7.26 -2.65 5.09
N VAL A 84 -8.26 -2.40 4.26
CA VAL A 84 -8.49 -1.09 3.63
C VAL A 84 -9.74 -0.44 4.23
N ARG A 85 -9.64 0.86 4.55
CA ARG A 85 -10.76 1.73 4.94
C ARG A 85 -11.01 2.79 3.87
N LYS A 86 -12.28 2.94 3.50
CA LYS A 86 -12.71 3.96 2.53
C LYS A 86 -12.42 5.37 3.06
N ASP A 87 -12.68 5.58 4.34
CA ASP A 87 -12.59 6.89 4.98
C ASP A 87 -11.49 6.88 6.04
N TYR A 88 -10.88 8.04 6.23
CA TYR A 88 -9.85 8.24 7.24
C TYR A 88 -10.51 8.35 8.62
N GLY A 89 -9.90 7.71 9.62
CA GLY A 89 -10.39 7.71 10.99
C GLY A 89 -9.37 7.08 11.94
N ASP A 90 -9.67 7.06 13.23
CA ASP A 90 -8.70 6.76 14.31
C ASP A 90 -8.06 5.36 14.25
N GLN A 91 -8.65 4.43 13.50
CA GLN A 91 -8.12 3.08 13.34
C GLN A 91 -7.12 2.97 12.18
N VAL A 92 -6.99 4.00 11.34
CA VAL A 92 -6.08 3.99 10.19
C VAL A 92 -4.65 4.15 10.70
N THR A 93 -3.79 3.18 10.37
CA THR A 93 -2.39 3.20 10.77
C THR A 93 -1.50 3.82 9.71
N HIS A 94 -1.84 3.64 8.43
CA HIS A 94 -1.08 4.15 7.30
C HIS A 94 -2.01 4.77 6.25
N VAL A 95 -1.55 5.84 5.63
CA VAL A 95 -2.22 6.51 4.52
C VAL A 95 -1.34 6.39 3.29
N VAL A 96 -1.89 5.82 2.21
CA VAL A 96 -1.19 5.77 0.92
C VAL A 96 -1.72 6.90 0.05
N SER A 97 -0.84 7.84 -0.28
CA SER A 97 -1.12 9.03 -1.05
C SER A 97 -0.64 8.88 -2.48
N PHE A 98 -1.58 8.89 -3.44
CA PHE A 98 -1.25 8.94 -4.87
C PHE A 98 -1.00 10.38 -5.36
N ALA A 99 -1.49 11.36 -4.60
CA ALA A 99 -1.27 12.79 -4.80
C ALA A 99 -1.64 13.49 -3.49
N ASN A 100 -0.77 14.40 -3.03
CA ASN A 100 -0.95 15.13 -1.78
C ASN A 100 -1.97 16.28 -1.89
N LEU A 101 -3.19 15.94 -2.31
CA LEU A 101 -4.29 16.89 -2.50
C LEU A 101 -5.58 16.36 -1.89
N GLY A 102 -6.45 17.31 -1.56
CA GLY A 102 -7.81 17.04 -1.12
C GLY A 102 -7.97 16.88 0.38
N GLU A 103 -9.22 16.91 0.82
CA GLU A 103 -9.60 16.98 2.23
C GLU A 103 -9.11 15.80 3.06
N LYS A 104 -9.14 14.58 2.51
CA LYS A 104 -8.65 13.38 3.21
C LYS A 104 -7.16 13.44 3.49
N TYR A 105 -6.36 13.90 2.53
CA TYR A 105 -4.92 14.11 2.73
C TYR A 105 -4.67 15.16 3.81
N LEU A 106 -5.31 16.34 3.70
CA LEU A 106 -5.14 17.41 4.66
C LEU A 106 -5.55 16.99 6.08
N THR A 107 -6.62 16.22 6.20
CA THR A 107 -7.08 15.69 7.50
C THR A 107 -6.04 14.74 8.09
N ALA A 108 -5.53 13.78 7.31
CA ALA A 108 -4.50 12.86 7.77
C ALA A 108 -3.21 13.59 8.14
N PHE A 109 -2.78 14.56 7.32
CA PHE A 109 -1.60 15.38 7.57
C PHE A 109 -1.73 16.16 8.88
N ASN A 110 -2.84 16.88 9.07
CA ASN A 110 -3.06 17.69 10.27
C ASN A 110 -3.23 16.87 11.56
N MET A 111 -3.71 15.63 11.46
CA MET A 111 -3.88 14.78 12.64
C MET A 111 -2.57 14.16 13.11
N GLU A 112 -1.59 13.96 12.21
CA GLU A 112 -0.26 13.38 12.52
C GLU A 112 -0.32 12.04 13.28
N ARG A 113 -1.39 11.25 13.05
CA ARG A 113 -1.60 9.94 13.71
C ARG A 113 -1.18 8.74 12.89
N SER A 114 -1.03 8.94 11.58
CA SER A 114 -0.79 7.86 10.62
C SER A 114 0.38 8.25 9.72
N GLU A 115 1.18 7.27 9.34
CA GLU A 115 2.26 7.48 8.38
C GLU A 115 1.68 7.74 7.00
N ILE A 116 2.10 8.82 6.34
CA ILE A 116 1.67 9.15 4.97
C ILE A 116 2.77 8.71 4.00
N LEU A 117 2.46 7.69 3.20
CA LEU A 117 3.39 6.99 2.32
C LEU A 117 2.97 7.11 0.85
N THR A 118 3.94 6.97 -0.05
CA THR A 118 3.66 6.85 -1.49
C THR A 118 3.18 5.43 -1.82
N GLU A 119 2.63 5.22 -3.01
CA GLU A 119 2.22 3.90 -3.49
C GLU A 119 3.39 2.92 -3.66
N ASP A 120 4.61 3.43 -3.81
CA ASP A 120 5.82 2.63 -3.96
C ASP A 120 6.07 1.74 -2.73
N TRP A 121 5.65 2.18 -1.54
CA TRP A 121 5.71 1.35 -0.34
C TRP A 121 4.97 0.03 -0.54
N LEU A 122 3.73 0.07 -1.05
CA LEU A 122 2.96 -1.15 -1.28
C LEU A 122 3.54 -2.01 -2.42
N LEU A 123 4.13 -1.38 -3.43
CA LEU A 123 4.82 -2.11 -4.49
C LEU A 123 6.06 -2.84 -3.94
N GLU A 124 6.85 -2.20 -3.08
CA GLU A 124 8.00 -2.85 -2.46
C GLU A 124 7.56 -3.93 -1.47
N CYS A 125 6.53 -3.67 -0.64
CA CYS A 125 5.94 -4.69 0.23
C CYS A 125 5.51 -5.95 -0.56
N TRP A 126 4.96 -5.76 -1.76
CA TRP A 126 4.57 -6.86 -2.63
C TRP A 126 5.77 -7.58 -3.27
N LYS A 127 6.84 -6.84 -3.58
CA LYS A 127 8.09 -7.41 -4.10
C LYS A 127 8.81 -8.24 -3.03
N GLU A 128 8.78 -7.79 -1.78
CA GLU A 128 9.36 -8.48 -0.62
C GLU A 128 8.41 -9.49 0.02
N ARG A 129 7.30 -9.87 -0.64
CA ARG A 129 6.26 -10.75 -0.10
C ARG A 129 6.74 -12.13 0.37
N ASP A 130 7.87 -12.59 -0.14
CA ASP A 130 8.51 -13.88 0.19
C ASP A 130 9.63 -13.71 1.23
N ASN A 131 9.94 -12.48 1.66
CA ASN A 131 11.01 -12.18 2.60
C ASN A 131 10.55 -12.32 4.05
N ARG A 132 10.73 -13.51 4.63
CA ARG A 132 10.24 -13.85 5.98
C ARG A 132 10.87 -13.08 7.14
N ILE A 133 12.00 -12.40 6.88
CA ILE A 133 12.82 -11.70 7.88
C ILE A 133 12.49 -10.21 7.91
N LEU A 134 12.18 -9.62 6.75
CA LEU A 134 11.90 -8.20 6.63
C LEU A 134 10.57 -7.84 7.31
N ASP A 135 10.60 -6.78 8.12
CA ASP A 135 9.39 -6.13 8.60
C ASP A 135 9.15 -4.85 7.79
N VAL A 136 8.15 -4.90 6.90
CA VAL A 136 7.78 -3.76 6.05
C VAL A 136 7.02 -2.67 6.82
N LEU A 137 6.66 -2.93 8.08
CA LEU A 137 6.08 -1.98 9.02
C LEU A 137 7.11 -1.38 9.97
N ASP A 138 8.38 -1.77 9.84
CA ASP A 138 9.46 -1.16 10.60
C ASP A 138 9.66 0.31 10.17
N ASN A 139 9.99 1.16 11.15
CA ASN A 139 10.13 2.60 10.94
C ASN A 139 11.24 2.96 9.94
N ASP A 140 12.34 2.21 9.89
CA ASP A 140 13.42 2.48 8.94
C ASP A 140 12.98 2.13 7.51
N PHE A 141 12.20 1.08 7.32
CA PHE A 141 11.62 0.73 6.03
C PHE A 141 10.58 1.76 5.58
N ILE A 142 9.62 2.08 6.46
CA ILE A 142 8.55 3.06 6.21
C ILE A 142 9.13 4.43 5.82
N ARG A 143 10.18 4.89 6.52
CA ARG A 143 10.78 6.21 6.30
C ARG A 143 11.23 6.45 4.85
N ILE A 144 11.64 5.40 4.15
CA ILE A 144 12.08 5.46 2.75
C ILE A 144 10.95 5.94 1.83
N TYR A 145 9.70 5.60 2.17
CA TYR A 145 8.53 5.81 1.32
C TYR A 145 7.60 6.93 1.81
N ARG A 146 8.02 7.73 2.79
CA ARG A 146 7.23 8.87 3.26
C ARG A 146 6.97 9.83 2.11
N ALA A 147 5.69 10.17 1.92
CA ALA A 147 5.29 11.12 0.89
C ALA A 147 5.88 12.50 1.24
N LYS A 148 6.73 13.01 0.36
CA LYS A 148 7.22 14.39 0.46
C LYS A 148 6.09 15.39 0.21
N PRO A 149 6.15 16.64 0.71
CA PRO A 149 5.03 17.57 0.65
C PRO A 149 4.42 17.78 -0.75
N LEU A 150 5.24 17.83 -1.80
CA LEU A 150 4.83 18.11 -3.17
C LEU A 150 4.71 16.84 -4.04
N HIS A 151 4.65 15.67 -3.40
CA HIS A 151 4.55 14.39 -4.07
C HIS A 151 3.35 14.33 -5.06
N ASN A 152 3.67 14.00 -6.32
CA ASN A 152 2.73 13.89 -7.44
C ASN A 152 1.87 15.14 -7.69
N LEU A 153 2.39 16.34 -7.39
CA LEU A 153 1.75 17.61 -7.72
C LEU A 153 2.28 18.19 -9.04
N ASN A 154 1.36 18.73 -9.85
CA ASN A 154 1.72 19.56 -11.00
C ASN A 154 1.64 21.04 -10.58
N LEU A 155 2.79 21.68 -10.42
CA LEU A 155 2.87 23.08 -10.03
C LEU A 155 3.01 23.98 -11.27
N PHE A 156 2.28 25.09 -11.28
CA PHE A 156 2.35 26.12 -12.32
C PHE A 156 2.66 27.45 -11.65
N PHE A 157 3.76 28.09 -12.07
CA PHE A 157 4.20 29.37 -11.54
C PHE A 157 3.82 30.48 -12.51
N PHE A 158 3.15 31.52 -12.03
CA PHE A 158 2.80 32.71 -12.82
C PHE A 158 3.36 33.96 -12.14
N GLY A 159 4.03 34.83 -12.89
CA GLY A 159 4.63 36.07 -12.36
C GLY A 159 6.09 35.95 -11.89
N ALA A 160 6.67 34.75 -11.88
CA ALA A 160 8.13 34.59 -11.75
C ALA A 160 8.78 34.96 -13.08
N SER A 161 9.02 36.25 -13.33
CA SER A 161 9.61 36.73 -14.58
C SER A 161 11.12 36.57 -14.63
N ASP A 162 11.77 36.33 -13.49
CA ASP A 162 13.21 36.12 -13.39
C ASP A 162 13.57 34.63 -13.56
N GLU A 163 14.54 34.36 -14.44
CA GLU A 163 15.00 33.00 -14.74
C GLU A 163 15.70 32.35 -13.53
N THR A 164 16.37 33.15 -12.68
CA THR A 164 16.98 32.67 -11.45
C THR A 164 15.92 32.19 -10.45
N GLU A 165 14.87 33.00 -10.26
CA GLU A 165 13.73 32.66 -9.42
C GLU A 165 13.00 31.40 -9.91
N GLN A 166 12.76 31.28 -11.23
CA GLN A 166 12.15 30.09 -11.82
C GLN A 166 12.98 28.82 -11.57
N ARG A 167 14.31 28.89 -11.78
CA ARG A 167 15.21 27.77 -11.51
C ARG A 167 15.18 27.38 -10.04
N HIS A 168 15.19 28.36 -9.13
CA HIS A 168 15.14 28.11 -7.69
C HIS A 168 13.83 27.42 -7.28
N LEU A 169 12.68 27.92 -7.75
CA LEU A 169 11.37 27.30 -7.50
C LEU A 169 11.28 25.89 -8.06
N HIS A 170 11.84 25.66 -9.25
CA HIS A 170 11.91 24.33 -9.86
C HIS A 170 12.76 23.37 -9.01
N THR A 171 13.95 23.79 -8.57
CA THR A 171 14.81 22.98 -7.69
C THR A 171 14.12 22.63 -6.38
N LEU A 172 13.53 23.62 -5.69
CA LEU A 172 12.80 23.37 -4.44
C LEU A 172 11.62 22.40 -4.62
N THR A 173 10.95 22.46 -5.78
CA THR A 173 9.85 21.56 -6.11
C THR A 173 10.31 20.12 -6.26
N LEU A 174 11.46 19.88 -6.89
CA LEU A 174 12.02 18.53 -7.09
C LEU A 174 12.58 17.93 -5.79
N ASP A 175 13.06 18.77 -4.89
CA ASP A 175 13.60 18.33 -3.61
C ASP A 175 12.50 17.92 -2.61
N ASN A 176 11.26 18.38 -2.82
CA ASN A 176 10.08 18.15 -1.98
C ASN A 176 9.01 17.27 -2.66
#